data_AF-A0A0B4S225-F1
#
_entry.id   AF-A0A0B4S225-F1
#
_cell.length_a   1.000
_cell.length_b   1.000
_cell.length_c   1.000
_cell.angle_alpha   90.00
_cell.angle_beta   90.00
_cell.angle_gamma   90.00
#
_symmetry.space_group_name_H-M   'P 1'
#
loop_
_entity.id
_entity.type
_entity.pdbx_description
1 polymer ?
#
loop_
_entity_poly.entity_id
_entity_poly.type
_entity_poly.pdbx_seq_one_letter_code
_entity_poly.pdbx_strand_id
1 'polypeptide(L)'
;MAIKLENYDKGIEELIKIVNTLEKEQLSLEKSIELYKKGMKLHKELVDILEKEEGRLFLFDEKAQDEEEKFVEKTLEDGQVSLEL
;
A
#
# COMPACT_ATOMS: atom_id res chain seq x y z
N MET A 1 10.23 2.56 -5.23
CA MET A 1 8.91 1.94 -5.45
C MET A 1 9.03 0.50 -5.95
N ALA A 2 9.75 0.24 -7.04
CA ALA A 2 9.89 -1.12 -7.62
C ALA A 2 10.30 -2.22 -6.61
N ILE A 3 11.34 -1.97 -5.79
CA ILE A 3 11.82 -2.95 -4.78
C ILE A 3 10.76 -3.26 -3.70
N LYS A 4 9.89 -2.29 -3.36
CA LYS A 4 8.83 -2.51 -2.37
C LYS A 4 7.69 -3.36 -2.92
N LEU A 5 7.32 -3.17 -4.19
CA LEU A 5 6.34 -4.03 -4.86
C LEU A 5 6.88 -5.46 -5.00
N GLU A 6 8.14 -5.64 -5.43
CA GLU A 6 8.73 -6.99 -5.50
C GLU A 6 8.76 -7.70 -4.13
N ASN A 7 8.97 -6.96 -3.05
CA ASN A 7 8.93 -7.53 -1.70
C ASN A 7 7.50 -7.89 -1.28
N TYR A 8 6.51 -7.10 -1.69
CA TYR A 8 5.10 -7.41 -1.46
C TYR A 8 4.68 -8.67 -2.22
N ASP A 9 5.01 -8.76 -3.51
CA ASP A 9 4.65 -9.90 -4.38
C ASP A 9 5.28 -11.21 -3.86
N LYS A 10 6.55 -11.17 -3.45
CA LYS A 10 7.19 -12.33 -2.81
C LYS A 10 6.52 -12.71 -1.49
N GLY A 11 6.14 -11.72 -0.68
CA GLY A 11 5.47 -11.95 0.59
C GLY A 11 4.07 -12.55 0.43
N ILE A 12 3.28 -12.07 -0.54
CA ILE A 12 1.93 -12.62 -0.78
C ILE A 12 2.00 -14.05 -1.31
N GLU A 13 2.96 -14.35 -2.20
CA GLU A 13 3.20 -15.72 -2.66
C GLU A 13 3.57 -16.67 -1.51
N GLU A 14 4.41 -16.20 -0.58
CA GLU A 14 4.79 -17.00 0.59
C GLU A 14 3.61 -17.20 1.55
N LEU A 15 2.76 -16.19 1.75
CA LEU A 15 1.55 -16.31 2.56
C LEU A 15 0.58 -17.33 1.95
N ILE A 16 0.37 -17.30 0.63
CA ILE A 16 -0.46 -18.28 -0.09
C ILE A 16 0.10 -19.70 0.11
N LYS A 17 1.43 -19.88 0.02
CA LYS A 17 2.06 -21.18 0.30
C LYS A 17 1.82 -21.66 1.73
N ILE A 18 1.86 -20.77 2.72
CA ILE A 18 1.56 -21.09 4.12
C ILE A 18 0.11 -21.53 4.28
N VAL A 19 -0.85 -20.78 3.72
CA VAL A 19 -2.29 -21.11 3.78
C VAL A 19 -2.56 -22.46 3.12
N ASN A 20 -2.10 -22.65 1.89
CA ASN A 20 -2.25 -23.92 1.17
C ASN A 20 -1.61 -25.10 1.89
N THR A 21 -0.58 -24.84 2.72
CA THR A 21 0.04 -25.89 3.53
C THR A 21 -0.83 -26.19 4.74
N LEU A 22 -1.31 -25.17 5.46
CA LEU A 22 -2.20 -25.30 6.62
C LEU A 22 -3.52 -26.00 6.31
N GLU A 23 -4.04 -25.88 5.10
CA GLU A 23 -5.27 -26.57 4.65
C GLU A 23 -5.08 -28.08 4.41
N LYS A 24 -3.82 -28.58 4.39
CA LYS A 24 -3.56 -30.01 4.23
C LYS A 24 -3.78 -30.75 5.54
N GLU A 25 -4.56 -31.83 5.49
CA GLU A 25 -4.92 -32.66 6.65
C GLU A 25 -3.73 -33.43 7.28
N GLN A 26 -2.52 -33.37 6.71
CA GLN A 26 -1.34 -34.14 7.14
C GLN A 26 -0.32 -33.32 7.95
N LEU A 27 -0.75 -32.29 8.67
CA LEU A 27 0.13 -31.48 9.51
C LEU A 27 0.06 -31.90 10.98
N SER A 28 1.23 -31.96 11.63
CA SER A 28 1.28 -32.04 13.09
C SER A 28 0.81 -30.73 13.70
N LEU A 29 0.23 -30.80 14.90
CA LEU A 29 -0.22 -29.62 15.65
C LEU A 29 0.89 -28.58 15.83
N GLU A 30 2.10 -29.04 16.16
CA GLU A 30 3.26 -28.16 16.33
C GLU A 30 3.58 -27.40 15.04
N LYS A 31 3.56 -28.09 13.89
CA LYS A 31 3.83 -27.46 12.60
C LYS A 31 2.72 -26.50 12.19
N SER A 32 1.46 -26.84 12.48
CA SER A 32 0.32 -25.95 12.27
C SER A 32 0.45 -24.65 13.07
N ILE A 33 0.86 -24.73 14.34
CA ILE A 33 1.08 -23.55 15.19
C ILE A 33 2.23 -22.69 14.66
N GLU A 34 3.33 -23.31 14.23
CA GLU A 34 4.48 -22.60 13.65
C GLU A 34 4.08 -21.85 12.38
N LEU A 35 3.42 -22.53 11.44
CA LEU A 35 2.96 -21.95 10.18
C LEU A 35 1.93 -20.85 10.40
N TYR A 36 1.00 -21.03 11.34
CA TYR A 36 0.03 -20.00 11.71
C TYR A 36 0.72 -18.73 12.22
N LYS A 37 1.65 -18.85 13.17
CA LYS A 37 2.40 -17.71 13.69
C LYS A 37 3.18 -17.00 12.59
N LYS A 38 3.82 -17.76 11.70
CA LYS A 38 4.55 -17.21 10.56
C LYS A 38 3.61 -16.47 9.61
N GLY A 39 2.47 -17.08 9.25
CA GLY A 39 1.45 -16.48 8.39
C GLY A 39 0.89 -15.18 8.96
N MET A 40 0.57 -15.14 10.26
CA MET A 40 0.09 -13.93 10.93
C MET A 40 1.11 -12.79 10.91
N LYS A 41 2.40 -13.11 11.12
CA LYS A 41 3.46 -12.10 11.05
C LYS A 41 3.60 -11.54 9.63
N LEU A 42 3.61 -12.42 8.63
CA LEU A 42 3.74 -12.03 7.23
C LEU A 42 2.53 -11.23 6.74
N HIS A 43 1.32 -11.62 7.16
CA HIS A 43 0.09 -10.86 6.90
C HIS A 43 0.20 -9.42 7.43
N LYS A 44 0.67 -9.25 8.67
CA LYS A 44 0.87 -7.91 9.25
C LYS A 44 1.86 -7.08 8.44
N GLU A 45 2.99 -7.67 8.06
CA GLU A 45 4.01 -6.98 7.24
C GLU A 45 3.46 -6.52 5.89
N LEU A 46 2.62 -7.33 5.25
CA LEU A 46 1.97 -6.99 3.98
C LEU A 46 0.93 -5.87 4.14
N VAL A 47 0.14 -5.89 5.20
CA VAL A 47 -0.81 -4.81 5.54
C VAL A 47 -0.05 -3.51 5.78
N ASP A 48 1.03 -3.54 6.57
CA ASP A 48 1.86 -2.36 6.84
C ASP A 48 2.47 -1.75 5.55
N ILE A 49 2.75 -2.57 4.53
CA ILE A 49 3.21 -2.08 3.23
C ILE A 49 2.07 -1.36 2.49
N LEU A 50 0.88 -1.94 2.46
CA LEU A 50 -0.29 -1.33 1.80
C LEU A 50 -0.67 0.00 2.47
N GLU A 51 -0.83 0.02 3.79
CA GLU A 51 -1.19 1.24 4.52
C GLU A 51 -0.18 2.37 4.30
N LYS A 52 1.11 2.03 4.21
CA LYS A 52 2.16 3.03 3.92
C LYS A 52 2.08 3.59 2.51
N GLU A 53 1.73 2.77 1.52
CA GLU A 53 1.60 3.25 0.14
C GLU A 53 0.26 3.97 -0.09
N GLU A 54 -0.83 3.56 0.59
CA GLU A 54 -2.10 4.32 0.63
C GLU A 54 -1.90 5.70 1.27
N GLY A 55 -1.26 5.77 2.45
CA GLY A 55 -0.96 7.05 3.10
C GLY A 55 -0.07 7.96 2.25
N ARG A 56 0.82 7.40 1.42
CA ARG A 56 1.61 8.18 0.45
C ARG A 56 0.76 8.71 -0.69
N LEU A 57 -0.24 7.95 -1.14
CA LEU A 57 -1.17 8.37 -2.17
C LEU A 57 -2.01 9.56 -1.68
N PHE A 58 -2.55 9.49 -0.46
CA PHE A 58 -3.29 10.59 0.16
C PHE A 58 -2.44 11.86 0.30
N LEU A 59 -1.20 11.75 0.79
CA LEU A 59 -0.29 12.90 0.87
C LEU A 59 0.07 13.49 -0.49
N PHE A 60 0.05 12.69 -1.56
CA PHE A 60 0.31 13.16 -2.91
C PHE A 60 -0.88 13.95 -3.46
N ASP A 61 -2.10 13.47 -3.20
CA ASP A 61 -3.35 14.11 -3.60
C ASP A 61 -3.57 15.46 -2.89
N GLU A 62 -3.35 15.50 -1.57
CA GLU A 62 -3.41 16.75 -0.78
C GLU A 62 -2.42 17.80 -1.30
N LYS A 63 -1.18 17.39 -1.61
CA LYS A 63 -0.18 18.31 -2.17
C LYS A 63 -0.53 18.80 -3.57
N ALA A 64 -1.13 17.94 -4.40
CA ALA A 64 -1.57 18.34 -5.73
C ALA A 64 -2.68 19.39 -5.64
N GLN A 65 -3.63 19.22 -4.71
CA GLN A 65 -4.67 20.22 -4.43
C GLN A 65 -4.09 21.54 -3.89
N ASP A 66 -3.19 21.47 -2.91
CA ASP A 66 -2.51 22.66 -2.36
C ASP A 66 -1.72 23.45 -3.44
N GLU A 67 -1.12 22.76 -4.41
CA GLU A 67 -0.40 23.39 -5.52
C GLU A 67 -1.36 24.01 -6.56
N GLU A 68 -2.50 23.38 -6.81
CA GLU A 68 -3.55 23.89 -7.69
C GLU A 68 -4.21 25.16 -7.10
N GLU A 69 -4.54 25.15 -5.79
CA GLU A 69 -5.10 26.32 -5.10
C GLU A 69 -4.12 27.51 -5.12
N LYS A 70 -2.83 27.28 -4.85
CA LYS A 70 -1.80 28.33 -4.95
C LYS A 70 -1.61 28.88 -6.35
N PHE A 71 -1.76 28.03 -7.38
CA PHE A 71 -1.70 28.47 -8.77
C PHE A 71 -2.90 29.33 -9.14
N VAL A 72 -4.10 28.95 -8.71
CA VAL A 72 -5.34 29.73 -8.90
C VAL A 72 -5.27 31.07 -8.16
N GLU A 73 -4.86 31.10 -6.89
CA GLU A 73 -4.69 32.35 -6.14
C GLU A 73 -3.68 33.29 -6.81
N LYS A 74 -2.52 32.77 -7.22
CA LYS A 74 -1.51 33.56 -7.90
C LYS A 74 -1.98 34.13 -9.24
N THR A 75 -2.72 33.35 -10.02
CA THR A 75 -3.26 33.82 -11.32
C THR A 75 -4.37 34.87 -11.16
N LEU A 76 -5.16 34.78 -10.09
CA LEU A 76 -6.13 35.81 -9.72
C LEU A 76 -5.44 37.10 -9.24
N GLU A 77 -4.38 37.00 -8.43
CA GLU A 77 -3.58 38.14 -7.96
C GLU A 77 -2.82 38.85 -9.09
N ASP A 78 -2.25 38.08 -10.02
CA ASP A 78 -1.51 38.58 -11.18
C ASP A 78 -2.45 39.15 -12.28
N GLY A 79 -3.78 39.11 -12.08
CA GLY A 79 -4.78 39.71 -12.98
C GLY A 79 -4.90 39.03 -14.35
N GLN A 80 -4.30 37.85 -14.54
CA GLN A 80 -4.31 37.10 -15.80
C GLN A 80 -5.51 36.16 -15.87
N VAL A 81 -6.73 36.71 -15.95
CA VAL A 81 -7.91 35.91 -16.32
C VAL A 81 -8.28 36.23 -17.76
N SER A 82 -7.72 35.48 -18.71
CA SER A 82 -8.29 35.41 -20.07
C SER A 82 -9.30 34.27 -20.11
N LEU A 83 -10.54 34.56 -19.69
CA LEU A 83 -11.68 33.72 -20.06
C LEU A 83 -12.15 34.17 -21.44
N GLU A 84 -11.54 33.60 -22.48
CA GLU A 84 -12.22 33.54 -23.79
C GLU A 84 -13.22 32.38 -23.70
N LEU A 85 -14.50 32.73 -23.55
CA LEU A 85 -15.65 31.83 -23.72
C LEU A 85 -15.92 31.58 -25.20
#